data_AF-A0A1G1AE41-F1
#
_entry.id   AF-A0A1G1AE41-F1
#
_cell.length_a   1.000
_cell.length_b   1.000
_cell.length_c   1.000
_cell.angle_alpha   90.00
_cell.angle_beta   90.00
_cell.angle_gamma   90.00
#
_symmetry.space_group_name_H-M   'P 1'
#
loop_
_entity.id
_entity.type
_entity.pdbx_description
1 polymer ?
#
loop_
_entity_poly.entity_id
_entity_poly.type
_entity_poly.pdbx_seq_one_letter_code
_entity_poly.pdbx_strand_id
1 'polypeptide(L)'
;MKVHLFLLIIIADLFLCTPAFSAQVKLVSSRRDGRPGDMQIEQAVKAGVEYIKKKQKNYGGWTIVEPKKAMGTGFVQRQHYTRYEPGVTALAVYALVQCDTSLEDKSVQTGINYLLNVGIFSNTEHSVAADLTTYDAAMIAVALSAVIEKNKENLAGQPTILDLSAYFRKIAEAVQWLIQAQHADPRGKKRGKQQIAANIIPTLKTRGGYDLSGFHGASSAAWNYQLEDNGPIDNSNTQFALLGLRAAQNIKNSRGAAAADINIPPAVWQKALAYLVSTQTGRGWGYRDEPMPLEVMTVAGMGGIIICISSLVENADNAQIMKTSEVVEAMSLWEEMYPQHLSNRLLDGYVLYSIERTCMLGGITAVGSHDWYQDGVKMLLNRQNSDGYFTGKGPCIDSEVQTALALLFLRKIYVPVR
;
A
#
# COMPACT_ATOMS: atom_id res chain seq x y z
N MET A 1 -36.95 58.12 28.97
CA MET A 1 -35.95 57.23 29.60
C MET A 1 -36.02 55.88 28.89
N LYS A 2 -35.44 55.74 27.71
CA LYS A 2 -34.08 55.21 27.44
C LYS A 2 -33.82 53.84 28.10
N VAL A 3 -34.09 52.78 27.35
CA VAL A 3 -33.30 51.52 27.40
C VAL A 3 -32.99 51.14 25.95
N HIS A 4 -31.81 51.56 25.50
CA HIS A 4 -31.11 51.08 24.32
C HIS A 4 -29.66 50.81 24.76
N LEU A 5 -29.01 49.87 24.07
CA LEU A 5 -27.59 49.52 24.12
C LEU A 5 -27.13 48.70 25.33
N PHE A 6 -26.83 47.41 25.11
CA PHE A 6 -25.46 46.88 25.13
C PHE A 6 -25.53 45.37 24.85
N LEU A 7 -25.26 44.99 23.62
CA LEU A 7 -25.09 43.61 23.17
C LEU A 7 -23.74 43.58 22.46
N LEU A 8 -22.67 43.45 23.24
CA LEU A 8 -21.29 43.22 22.79
C LEU A 8 -20.38 43.02 24.03
N ILE A 9 -19.68 41.87 24.04
CA ILE A 9 -18.54 41.50 24.91
C ILE A 9 -19.00 41.16 26.36
N ILE A 10 -18.94 39.90 26.81
CA ILE A 10 -17.73 39.19 27.24
C ILE A 10 -17.89 37.67 27.05
N ILE A 11 -16.92 37.12 26.32
CA ILE A 11 -16.48 35.72 26.31
C ILE A 11 -15.70 35.49 27.59
N ALA A 12 -15.97 34.40 28.33
CA ALA A 12 -14.96 33.56 29.00
C ALA A 12 -15.60 32.54 29.96
N ASP A 13 -15.06 31.33 29.91
CA ASP A 13 -14.97 30.35 31.00
C ASP A 13 -16.20 29.53 31.39
N LEU A 14 -16.52 28.54 30.55
CA LEU A 14 -17.07 27.26 31.02
C LEU A 14 -16.88 26.12 29.99
N PHE A 15 -15.61 25.80 29.66
CA PHE A 15 -15.24 24.51 29.07
C PHE A 15 -13.82 24.14 29.54
N LEU A 16 -13.75 23.39 30.64
CA LEU A 16 -12.52 22.75 31.09
C LEU A 16 -12.59 21.24 30.82
N CYS A 17 -11.54 20.77 30.15
CA CYS A 17 -11.04 19.40 30.07
C CYS A 17 -11.73 18.41 29.11
N THR A 18 -11.57 18.64 27.81
CA THR A 18 -11.16 17.60 26.87
C THR A 18 -9.92 18.10 26.12
N PRO A 19 -8.86 17.29 25.90
CA PRO A 19 -7.78 17.71 25.02
C PRO A 19 -8.34 17.78 23.61
N ALA A 20 -8.59 19.00 23.14
CA ALA A 20 -8.94 19.26 21.76
C ALA A 20 -7.77 18.82 20.87
N PHE A 21 -7.97 17.74 20.12
CA PHE A 21 -7.07 17.30 19.05
C PHE A 21 -7.15 18.36 17.93
N SER A 22 -6.37 19.44 18.07
CA SER A 22 -6.18 20.44 17.02
C SER A 22 -5.18 19.90 16.00
N ALA A 23 -5.61 18.93 15.20
CA ALA A 23 -4.93 18.63 13.94
C ALA A 23 -5.22 19.80 12.98
N GLN A 24 -4.37 20.82 13.01
CA GLN A 24 -4.31 21.78 11.89
C GLN A 24 -3.85 20.99 10.66
N VAL A 25 -4.80 20.61 9.81
CA VAL A 25 -4.52 20.07 8.48
C VAL A 25 -3.80 21.16 7.70
N LYS A 26 -2.47 21.14 7.69
CA LYS A 26 -1.68 21.93 6.75
C LYS A 26 -1.81 21.28 5.39
N LEU A 27 -2.62 21.90 4.52
CA LEU A 27 -2.69 21.53 3.11
C LEU A 27 -1.29 21.65 2.48
N VAL A 28 -0.92 20.65 1.68
CA VAL A 28 0.37 20.53 1.00
C VAL A 28 0.62 21.76 0.13
N SER A 29 1.71 22.49 0.37
CA SER A 29 2.21 23.47 -0.59
C SER A 29 2.95 22.76 -1.71
N SER A 30 2.51 22.97 -2.94
CA SER A 30 3.08 22.43 -4.17
C SER A 30 4.47 23.01 -4.48
N ARG A 31 5.33 22.15 -5.06
CA ARG A 31 6.71 22.35 -5.56
C ARG A 31 7.81 22.62 -4.52
N ARG A 32 8.77 21.69 -4.45
CA ARG A 32 10.09 21.85 -3.82
C ARG A 32 11.15 21.72 -4.90
N ASP A 33 11.32 22.75 -5.73
CA ASP A 33 12.40 22.76 -6.72
C ASP A 33 13.60 23.47 -6.08
N GLY A 34 14.70 22.74 -5.85
CA GLY A 34 16.04 23.33 -5.69
C GLY A 34 16.62 23.49 -4.27
N ARG A 35 16.17 22.73 -3.25
CA ARG A 35 16.87 22.71 -1.96
C ARG A 35 18.05 21.73 -1.98
N PRO A 36 19.13 21.95 -1.20
CA PRO A 36 20.27 21.02 -1.12
C PRO A 36 19.91 19.57 -0.79
N GLY A 37 18.85 19.36 0.00
CA GLY A 37 18.31 18.01 0.28
C GLY A 37 17.69 17.34 -0.94
N ASP A 38 17.12 18.11 -1.88
CA ASP A 38 16.52 17.57 -3.10
C ASP A 38 17.60 16.99 -4.01
N MET A 39 18.76 17.63 -4.11
CA MET A 39 19.89 17.10 -4.90
C MET A 39 20.44 15.78 -4.35
N GLN A 40 20.53 15.64 -3.02
CA GLN A 40 20.95 14.38 -2.38
C GLN A 40 19.93 13.26 -2.62
N ILE A 41 18.63 13.58 -2.57
CA ILE A 41 17.56 12.64 -2.90
C ILE A 41 17.68 12.18 -4.36
N GLU A 42 17.84 13.11 -5.31
CA GLU A 42 17.95 12.77 -6.74
C GLU A 42 19.20 11.91 -7.03
N GLN A 43 20.33 12.20 -6.39
CA GLN A 43 21.54 11.36 -6.49
C GLN A 43 21.29 9.96 -5.93
N ALA A 44 20.63 9.85 -4.77
CA ALA A 44 20.30 8.57 -4.16
C ALA A 44 19.33 7.76 -5.03
N VAL A 45 18.29 8.41 -5.58
CA VAL A 45 17.33 7.78 -6.49
C VAL A 45 18.04 7.27 -7.74
N LYS A 46 18.90 8.10 -8.37
CA LYS A 46 19.67 7.70 -9.54
C LYS A 46 20.54 6.47 -9.26
N ALA A 47 21.28 6.47 -8.15
CA ALA A 47 22.14 5.34 -7.78
C ALA A 47 21.33 4.06 -7.52
N GLY A 48 20.18 4.16 -6.86
CA GLY A 48 19.28 3.02 -6.61
C GLY A 48 18.64 2.48 -7.90
N VAL A 49 18.24 3.35 -8.83
CA VAL A 49 17.72 2.95 -10.15
C VAL A 49 18.77 2.16 -10.94
N GLU A 50 20.00 2.66 -11.01
CA GLU A 50 21.10 1.95 -11.68
C GLU A 50 21.39 0.59 -11.03
N TYR A 51 21.31 0.51 -9.70
CA TYR A 51 21.42 -0.77 -9.00
C TYR A 51 20.33 -1.76 -9.41
N ILE A 52 19.06 -1.35 -9.38
CA ILE A 52 17.94 -2.21 -9.76
C ILE A 52 18.11 -2.73 -11.19
N LYS A 53 18.45 -1.85 -12.15
CA LYS A 53 18.70 -2.25 -13.54
C LYS A 53 19.82 -3.29 -13.66
N LYS A 54 20.94 -3.08 -12.96
CA LYS A 54 22.09 -4.00 -12.93
C LYS A 54 21.74 -5.39 -12.39
N LYS A 55 20.73 -5.50 -11.53
CA LYS A 55 20.33 -6.77 -10.90
C LYS A 55 19.30 -7.59 -11.67
N GLN A 56 18.73 -7.03 -12.73
CA GLN A 56 17.77 -7.74 -13.58
C GLN A 56 18.43 -8.97 -14.20
N LYS A 57 17.70 -10.10 -14.24
CA LYS A 57 18.15 -11.31 -14.91
C LYS A 57 17.94 -11.19 -16.42
N ASN A 58 18.67 -12.00 -17.20
CA ASN A 58 18.60 -11.98 -18.67
C ASN A 58 17.20 -12.23 -19.24
N TYR A 59 16.34 -12.96 -18.51
CA TYR A 59 14.96 -13.24 -18.91
C TYR A 59 13.96 -12.14 -18.48
N GLY A 60 14.43 -11.05 -17.88
CA GLY A 60 13.63 -9.86 -17.52
C GLY A 60 13.13 -9.80 -16.09
N GLY A 61 13.20 -10.90 -15.33
CA GLY A 61 12.76 -10.94 -13.94
C GLY A 61 13.79 -10.45 -12.93
N TRP A 62 13.31 -10.15 -11.72
CA TRP A 62 14.11 -9.96 -10.51
C TRP A 62 13.77 -11.06 -9.52
N THR A 63 14.77 -11.80 -9.10
CA THR A 63 14.64 -12.93 -8.18
C THR A 63 15.34 -12.66 -6.87
N ILE A 64 14.75 -13.18 -5.81
CA ILE A 64 15.42 -13.39 -4.54
C ILE A 64 16.22 -14.69 -4.66
N VAL A 65 17.49 -14.67 -4.29
CA VAL A 65 18.32 -15.89 -4.17
C VAL A 65 18.34 -16.26 -2.71
N GLU A 66 17.62 -17.32 -2.31
CA GLU A 66 17.79 -17.85 -0.95
C GLU A 66 19.22 -18.42 -0.79
N PRO A 67 19.99 -18.02 0.23
CA PRO A 67 21.24 -18.68 0.54
C PRO A 67 20.98 -20.13 0.94
N LYS A 68 21.82 -21.06 0.48
CA LYS A 68 21.78 -22.47 0.88
C LYS A 68 21.75 -22.59 2.41
N LYS A 69 20.67 -23.09 3.00
CA LYS A 69 20.73 -23.64 4.35
C LYS A 69 21.55 -24.93 4.30
N ALA A 70 22.79 -24.89 4.78
CA ALA A 70 23.53 -26.10 5.09
C ALA A 70 22.87 -26.74 6.32
N MET A 71 22.04 -27.76 6.14
CA MET A 71 21.75 -28.71 7.21
C MET A 71 22.68 -29.91 7.07
N GLY A 72 23.41 -30.21 8.14
CA GLY A 72 24.35 -31.32 8.19
C GLY A 72 23.62 -32.67 8.20
N THR A 73 23.19 -33.15 7.04
CA THR A 73 23.00 -34.57 6.70
C THR A 73 22.83 -34.63 5.19
N GLY A 74 23.48 -35.62 4.53
CA GLY A 74 23.69 -35.74 3.08
C GLY A 74 22.47 -35.85 2.15
N PHE A 75 21.37 -35.15 2.42
CA PHE A 75 20.26 -34.94 1.50
C PHE A 75 20.38 -33.56 0.87
N VAL A 76 20.79 -33.51 -0.40
CA VAL A 76 20.70 -32.29 -1.21
C VAL A 76 19.24 -32.11 -1.59
N GLN A 77 18.53 -31.20 -0.91
CA GLN A 77 17.23 -30.75 -1.41
C GLN A 77 17.47 -30.09 -2.77
N ARG A 78 16.67 -30.46 -3.79
CA ARG A 78 16.67 -29.77 -5.09
C ARG A 78 16.53 -28.26 -4.82
N GLN A 79 17.26 -27.45 -5.58
CA GLN A 79 17.25 -25.98 -5.46
C GLN A 79 15.81 -25.48 -5.28
N HIS A 80 15.51 -24.82 -4.16
CA HIS A 80 14.19 -24.22 -3.96
C HIS A 80 14.11 -22.93 -4.75
N TYR A 81 13.22 -22.91 -5.74
CA TYR A 81 12.98 -21.79 -6.64
C TYR A 81 12.22 -20.67 -5.91
N THR A 82 12.74 -19.44 -6.04
CA THR A 82 12.01 -18.22 -6.48
C THR A 82 10.58 -17.93 -5.97
N ARG A 83 10.27 -18.23 -4.70
CA ARG A 83 9.01 -17.76 -4.10
C ARG A 83 8.92 -16.23 -4.24
N TYR A 84 7.79 -15.72 -4.74
CA TYR A 84 7.50 -14.28 -4.97
C TYR A 84 8.17 -13.61 -6.18
N GLU A 85 8.82 -14.34 -7.08
CA GLU A 85 9.52 -13.71 -8.21
C GLU A 85 8.64 -12.81 -9.08
N PRO A 86 7.39 -13.18 -9.43
CA PRO A 86 6.52 -12.27 -10.19
C PRO A 86 6.26 -10.96 -9.45
N GLY A 87 6.01 -11.01 -8.15
CA GLY A 87 5.78 -9.84 -7.31
C GLY A 87 7.04 -8.99 -7.12
N VAL A 88 8.22 -9.61 -6.97
CA VAL A 88 9.51 -8.90 -6.90
C VAL A 88 9.82 -8.21 -8.23
N THR A 89 9.57 -8.88 -9.35
CA THR A 89 9.69 -8.30 -10.69
C THR A 89 8.73 -7.13 -10.87
N ALA A 90 7.48 -7.29 -10.44
CA ALA A 90 6.48 -6.24 -10.52
C ALA A 90 6.84 -5.03 -9.65
N LEU A 91 7.34 -5.26 -8.44
CA LEU A 91 7.84 -4.20 -7.56
C LEU A 91 9.03 -3.43 -8.19
N ALA A 92 9.97 -4.13 -8.81
CA ALA A 92 11.10 -3.50 -9.48
C ALA A 92 10.65 -2.65 -10.67
N VAL A 93 9.76 -3.17 -11.53
CA VAL A 93 9.16 -2.41 -12.64
C VAL A 93 8.41 -1.19 -12.10
N TYR A 94 7.60 -1.36 -11.05
CA TYR A 94 6.87 -0.26 -10.42
C TYR A 94 7.82 0.83 -9.91
N ALA A 95 8.88 0.47 -9.20
CA ALA A 95 9.89 1.41 -8.70
C ALA A 95 10.60 2.17 -9.83
N LEU A 96 11.03 1.47 -10.89
CA LEU A 96 11.67 2.10 -12.06
C LEU A 96 10.73 3.11 -12.73
N VAL A 97 9.47 2.72 -12.95
CA VAL A 97 8.45 3.56 -13.58
C VAL A 97 8.17 4.82 -12.75
N GLN A 98 8.00 4.67 -11.43
CA GLN A 98 7.76 5.80 -10.53
C GLN A 98 8.98 6.72 -10.42
N CYS A 99 10.19 6.18 -10.49
CA CYS A 99 11.45 6.94 -10.52
C CYS A 99 11.81 7.43 -11.93
N ASP A 100 10.80 7.78 -12.73
CA ASP A 100 10.94 8.39 -14.05
C ASP A 100 11.74 7.61 -15.11
N THR A 101 12.11 6.34 -14.88
CA THR A 101 12.76 5.53 -15.94
C THR A 101 11.83 5.39 -17.14
N SER A 102 12.34 5.66 -18.35
CA SER A 102 11.54 5.64 -19.59
C SER A 102 10.86 4.28 -19.80
N LEU A 103 9.65 4.28 -20.37
CA LEU A 103 8.98 3.03 -20.80
C LEU A 103 9.70 2.36 -21.98
N GLU A 104 10.60 3.07 -22.65
CA GLU A 104 11.48 2.55 -23.69
C GLU A 104 12.80 1.98 -23.14
N ASP A 105 13.08 2.18 -21.85
CA ASP A 105 14.26 1.60 -21.22
C ASP A 105 14.19 0.07 -21.29
N LYS A 106 15.29 -0.54 -21.72
CA LYS A 106 15.37 -1.99 -21.93
C LYS A 106 14.95 -2.77 -20.70
N SER A 107 15.34 -2.35 -19.50
CA SER A 107 15.01 -3.06 -18.27
C SER A 107 13.53 -2.97 -17.93
N VAL A 108 12.89 -1.83 -18.23
CA VAL A 108 11.44 -1.65 -18.06
C VAL A 108 10.69 -2.52 -19.07
N GLN A 109 11.08 -2.51 -20.34
CA GLN A 109 10.43 -3.31 -21.39
C GLN A 109 10.51 -4.81 -21.14
N THR A 110 11.70 -5.33 -20.78
CA THR A 110 11.87 -6.76 -20.50
C THR A 110 11.15 -7.19 -19.23
N GLY A 111 11.09 -6.32 -18.21
CA GLY A 111 10.31 -6.56 -16.99
C GLY A 111 8.81 -6.59 -17.26
N ILE A 112 8.28 -5.63 -18.03
CA ILE A 112 6.88 -5.61 -18.47
C ILE A 112 6.56 -6.87 -19.28
N ASN A 113 7.41 -7.23 -20.24
CA ASN A 113 7.22 -8.43 -21.05
C ASN A 113 7.18 -9.69 -20.17
N TYR A 114 8.04 -9.79 -19.15
CA TYR A 114 7.96 -10.87 -18.17
C TYR A 114 6.56 -10.90 -17.51
N LEU A 115 6.09 -9.78 -16.95
CA LEU A 115 4.79 -9.71 -16.24
C LEU A 115 3.59 -10.06 -17.12
N LEU A 116 3.61 -9.65 -18.39
CA LEU A 116 2.55 -9.98 -19.34
C LEU A 116 2.50 -11.47 -19.69
N ASN A 117 3.62 -12.18 -19.56
CA ASN A 117 3.74 -13.61 -19.88
C ASN A 117 3.69 -14.53 -18.64
N VAL A 118 3.71 -14.00 -17.41
CA VAL A 118 3.49 -14.79 -16.19
C VAL A 118 2.07 -15.38 -16.21
N GLY A 119 1.96 -16.68 -15.98
CA GLY A 119 0.68 -17.36 -15.77
C GLY A 119 0.11 -17.04 -14.39
N ILE A 120 -1.12 -16.54 -14.33
CA ILE A 120 -1.81 -16.20 -13.08
C ILE A 120 -2.68 -17.37 -12.56
N PHE A 121 -3.23 -18.18 -13.46
CA PHE A 121 -4.01 -19.39 -13.13
C PHE A 121 -3.32 -20.63 -13.71
N SER A 122 -3.14 -21.68 -12.90
CA SER A 122 -2.54 -22.93 -13.38
C SER A 122 -3.60 -23.80 -14.02
N ASN A 123 -3.64 -23.82 -15.35
CA ASN A 123 -4.33 -24.88 -16.07
C ASN A 123 -3.32 -26.00 -16.34
N THR A 124 -2.99 -26.81 -15.32
CA THR A 124 -2.44 -28.19 -15.36
C THR A 124 -1.60 -28.46 -14.12
N GLU A 125 -1.65 -29.70 -13.62
CA GLU A 125 -0.99 -30.21 -12.40
C GLU A 125 0.54 -30.01 -12.32
N HIS A 126 1.20 -29.41 -13.33
CA HIS A 126 2.67 -29.30 -13.41
C HIS A 126 3.19 -27.99 -14.04
N SER A 127 2.50 -26.85 -13.90
CA SER A 127 3.08 -25.56 -14.32
C SER A 127 2.87 -24.42 -13.31
N VAL A 128 3.90 -23.57 -13.24
CA VAL A 128 4.28 -22.43 -12.36
C VAL A 128 3.17 -21.57 -11.72
N ALA A 129 1.90 -21.71 -12.07
CA ALA A 129 0.83 -20.94 -11.41
C ALA A 129 0.33 -21.55 -10.08
N ALA A 130 0.80 -22.73 -9.67
CA ALA A 130 0.57 -23.28 -8.34
C ALA A 130 1.28 -22.49 -7.21
N ASP A 131 2.24 -21.63 -7.55
CA ASP A 131 3.09 -20.91 -6.58
C ASP A 131 2.83 -19.38 -6.54
N LEU A 132 1.85 -18.87 -7.29
CA LEU A 132 1.50 -17.45 -7.25
C LEU A 132 0.93 -17.08 -5.88
N THR A 133 1.34 -15.94 -5.35
CA THR A 133 0.87 -15.44 -4.05
C THR A 133 0.03 -14.18 -4.14
N THR A 134 -0.64 -13.83 -3.04
CA THR A 134 -1.35 -12.54 -2.92
C THR A 134 -0.45 -11.36 -3.23
N TYR A 135 0.79 -11.40 -2.75
CA TYR A 135 1.79 -10.38 -3.06
C TYR A 135 2.07 -10.28 -4.56
N ASP A 136 2.22 -11.41 -5.24
CA ASP A 136 2.50 -11.46 -6.67
C ASP A 136 1.37 -10.86 -7.49
N ALA A 137 0.14 -11.34 -7.31
CA ALA A 137 -1.03 -10.85 -8.02
C ALA A 137 -1.27 -9.36 -7.77
N ALA A 138 -1.17 -8.94 -6.49
CA ALA A 138 -1.30 -7.54 -6.13
C ALA A 138 -0.26 -6.65 -6.81
N MET A 139 1.02 -7.03 -6.74
CA MET A 139 2.08 -6.19 -7.30
C MET A 139 2.05 -6.17 -8.83
N ILE A 140 1.65 -7.25 -9.50
CA ILE A 140 1.39 -7.25 -10.95
C ILE A 140 0.35 -6.18 -11.30
N ALA A 141 -0.78 -6.16 -10.59
CA ALA A 141 -1.83 -5.17 -10.80
C ALA A 141 -1.34 -3.74 -10.55
N VAL A 142 -0.57 -3.50 -9.48
CA VAL A 142 0.03 -2.19 -9.18
C VAL A 142 0.99 -1.74 -10.30
N ALA A 143 1.94 -2.59 -10.68
CA ALA A 143 2.99 -2.25 -11.64
C ALA A 143 2.43 -1.93 -13.02
N LEU A 144 1.54 -2.78 -13.54
CA LEU A 144 0.95 -2.57 -14.86
C LEU A 144 -0.01 -1.37 -14.87
N SER A 145 -0.72 -1.10 -13.77
CA SER A 145 -1.52 0.12 -13.64
C SER A 145 -0.63 1.37 -13.72
N ALA A 146 0.51 1.37 -13.02
CA ALA A 146 1.45 2.49 -13.06
C ALA A 146 2.05 2.72 -14.47
N VAL A 147 2.31 1.64 -15.22
CA VAL A 147 2.75 1.74 -16.63
C VAL A 147 1.68 2.40 -17.50
N ILE A 148 0.41 2.00 -17.37
CA ILE A 148 -0.71 2.60 -18.11
C ILE A 148 -0.88 4.08 -17.76
N GLU A 149 -0.71 4.45 -16.49
CA GLU A 149 -0.78 5.85 -16.04
C GLU A 149 0.36 6.68 -16.63
N LYS A 150 1.60 6.18 -16.54
CA LYS A 150 2.77 6.87 -17.11
C LYS A 150 2.69 7.03 -18.62
N ASN A 151 2.14 6.05 -19.33
CA ASN A 151 1.92 6.16 -20.77
C ASN A 151 0.99 7.34 -21.12
N LYS A 152 0.01 7.68 -20.26
CA LYS A 152 -0.86 8.86 -20.46
C LYS A 152 -0.08 10.17 -20.48
N GLU A 153 0.97 10.29 -19.67
CA GLU A 153 1.79 11.50 -19.57
C GLU A 153 2.65 11.72 -20.83
N ASN A 154 3.10 10.64 -21.46
CA ASN A 154 3.82 10.69 -22.74
C ASN A 154 2.92 11.05 -23.94
N LEU A 155 1.61 10.80 -23.84
CA LEU A 155 0.63 11.01 -24.92
C LEU A 155 0.18 12.48 -25.09
N ALA A 156 0.81 13.44 -24.40
CA ALA A 156 0.61 14.87 -24.65
C ALA A 156 1.22 15.36 -25.99
N GLY A 157 1.80 14.49 -26.82
CA GLY A 157 2.43 14.89 -28.08
C GLY A 157 2.51 13.90 -29.24
N GLN A 158 2.48 12.57 -29.05
CA GLN A 158 2.47 11.59 -30.16
C GLN A 158 1.80 10.27 -29.76
N PRO A 159 1.01 9.61 -30.64
CA PRO A 159 0.35 8.34 -30.33
C PRO A 159 1.34 7.17 -30.42
N THR A 160 2.02 6.84 -29.33
CA THR A 160 2.57 5.49 -29.18
C THR A 160 1.45 4.57 -28.73
N ILE A 161 0.83 3.87 -29.68
CA ILE A 161 -0.16 2.82 -29.40
C ILE A 161 0.61 1.62 -28.84
N LEU A 162 0.99 1.68 -27.56
CA LEU A 162 1.12 0.47 -26.76
C LEU A 162 -0.26 -0.21 -26.82
N ASP A 163 -0.31 -1.46 -27.25
CA ASP A 163 -1.54 -2.24 -27.15
C ASP A 163 -1.85 -2.48 -25.66
N LEU A 164 -2.68 -1.59 -25.11
CA LEU A 164 -3.10 -1.65 -23.70
C LEU A 164 -4.01 -2.85 -23.41
N SER A 165 -4.51 -3.54 -24.43
CA SER A 165 -5.41 -4.69 -24.27
C SER A 165 -4.73 -5.82 -23.51
N ALA A 166 -3.45 -6.08 -23.76
CA ALA A 166 -2.66 -7.06 -23.01
C ALA A 166 -2.52 -6.68 -21.54
N TYR A 167 -2.36 -5.38 -21.24
CA TYR A 167 -2.23 -4.87 -19.88
C TYR A 167 -3.56 -4.96 -19.13
N PHE A 168 -4.67 -4.53 -19.75
CA PHE A 168 -6.00 -4.63 -19.14
C PHE A 168 -6.36 -6.08 -18.83
N ARG A 169 -6.08 -7.00 -19.76
CA ARG A 169 -6.29 -8.44 -19.55
C ARG A 169 -5.48 -8.96 -18.37
N LYS A 170 -4.18 -8.64 -18.31
CA LYS A 170 -3.31 -9.12 -17.22
C LYS A 170 -3.72 -8.55 -15.86
N ILE A 171 -4.13 -7.27 -15.81
CA ILE A 171 -4.67 -6.67 -14.58
C ILE A 171 -5.99 -7.34 -14.19
N ALA A 172 -6.89 -7.62 -15.14
CA ALA A 172 -8.14 -8.31 -14.88
C ALA A 172 -7.91 -9.74 -14.34
N GLU A 173 -6.95 -10.48 -14.89
CA GLU A 173 -6.54 -11.79 -14.38
C GLU A 173 -6.04 -11.70 -12.93
N ALA A 174 -5.17 -10.74 -12.62
CA ALA A 174 -4.66 -10.52 -11.27
C ALA A 174 -5.79 -10.15 -10.29
N VAL A 175 -6.75 -9.31 -10.72
CA VAL A 175 -7.94 -8.96 -9.93
C VAL A 175 -8.81 -10.18 -9.66
N GLN A 176 -9.07 -11.01 -10.67
CA GLN A 176 -9.85 -12.23 -10.51
C GLN A 176 -9.18 -13.20 -9.53
N TRP A 177 -7.86 -13.32 -9.60
CA TRP A 177 -7.09 -14.14 -8.65
C TRP A 177 -7.25 -13.62 -7.22
N LEU A 178 -7.09 -12.30 -7.01
CA LEU A 178 -7.26 -11.67 -5.68
C LEU A 178 -8.68 -11.83 -5.14
N ILE A 179 -9.70 -11.76 -6.00
CA ILE A 179 -11.09 -11.99 -5.59
C ILE A 179 -11.30 -13.44 -5.15
N GLN A 180 -10.73 -14.40 -5.89
CA GLN A 180 -10.82 -15.83 -5.56
C GLN A 180 -10.05 -16.18 -4.28
N ALA A 181 -8.89 -15.55 -4.05
CA ALA A 181 -8.05 -15.73 -2.86
C ALA A 181 -8.55 -14.98 -1.61
N GLN A 182 -9.71 -14.31 -1.68
CA GLN A 182 -10.30 -13.66 -0.51
C GLN A 182 -11.06 -14.70 0.34
N HIS A 183 -10.49 -15.07 1.48
CA HIS A 183 -11.04 -16.10 2.36
C HIS A 183 -11.77 -15.50 3.56
N ALA A 184 -12.89 -16.11 3.96
CA ALA A 184 -13.63 -15.73 5.16
C ALA A 184 -12.76 -15.90 6.42
N ASP A 185 -12.87 -14.99 7.40
CA ASP A 185 -12.17 -15.13 8.68
C ASP A 185 -12.82 -16.23 9.53
N PRO A 186 -12.16 -17.40 9.74
CA PRO A 186 -12.73 -18.46 10.55
C PRO A 186 -12.86 -18.05 12.04
N ARG A 187 -12.19 -16.96 12.45
CA ARG A 187 -12.19 -16.42 13.81
C ARG A 187 -13.18 -15.28 14.00
N GLY A 188 -13.90 -14.88 12.96
CA GLY A 188 -14.79 -13.72 12.94
C GLY A 188 -15.88 -13.71 14.01
N LYS A 189 -16.29 -14.88 14.53
CA LYS A 189 -17.26 -15.01 15.63
C LYS A 189 -16.68 -14.74 17.03
N LYS A 190 -15.35 -14.75 17.19
CA LYS A 190 -14.65 -14.68 18.49
C LYS A 190 -13.97 -13.33 18.77
N ARG A 191 -14.02 -12.36 17.85
CA ARG A 191 -13.26 -11.10 17.93
C ARG A 191 -14.09 -9.91 18.43
N GLY A 192 -13.40 -8.96 19.07
CA GLY A 192 -13.94 -8.04 20.10
C GLY A 192 -14.73 -6.80 19.63
N LYS A 193 -14.46 -6.24 18.44
CA LYS A 193 -15.32 -5.18 17.87
C LYS A 193 -16.33 -5.84 16.92
N GLN A 194 -17.50 -6.20 17.46
CA GLN A 194 -18.58 -6.83 16.67
C GLN A 194 -19.36 -5.83 15.82
N GLN A 195 -19.20 -4.54 16.08
CA GLN A 195 -19.89 -3.46 15.36
C GLN A 195 -18.84 -2.52 14.74
N ILE A 196 -19.03 -2.26 13.44
CA ILE A 196 -18.34 -1.18 12.75
C ILE A 196 -18.80 0.14 13.37
N ALA A 197 -17.87 1.04 13.67
CA ALA A 197 -18.21 2.24 14.41
C ALA A 197 -19.35 3.05 13.78
N ALA A 198 -20.17 3.63 14.64
CA ALA A 198 -21.38 4.38 14.30
C ALA A 198 -21.13 5.59 13.37
N ASN A 199 -19.88 6.02 13.15
CA ASN A 199 -19.52 7.13 12.25
C ASN A 199 -19.07 6.68 10.84
N ILE A 200 -18.64 5.42 10.67
CA ILE A 200 -18.34 4.85 9.34
C ILE A 200 -19.65 4.58 8.58
N ILE A 201 -20.65 4.07 9.29
CA ILE A 201 -21.93 3.63 8.72
C ILE A 201 -22.71 4.77 8.04
N PRO A 202 -22.86 5.97 8.62
CA PRO A 202 -23.51 7.09 7.96
C PRO A 202 -22.80 7.52 6.67
N THR A 203 -21.47 7.54 6.66
CA THR A 203 -20.68 7.91 5.47
C THR A 203 -20.92 6.92 4.32
N LEU A 204 -20.93 5.62 4.63
CA LEU A 204 -21.19 4.56 3.63
C LEU A 204 -22.64 4.53 3.17
N LYS A 205 -23.61 4.68 4.08
CA LYS A 205 -25.04 4.67 3.76
C LYS A 205 -25.47 5.87 2.93
N THR A 206 -25.04 7.07 3.32
CA THR A 206 -25.52 8.31 2.69
C THR A 206 -24.86 8.60 1.34
N ARG A 207 -23.59 8.23 1.15
CA ARG A 207 -22.83 8.56 -0.06
C ARG A 207 -22.53 7.37 -0.98
N GLY A 208 -22.46 6.16 -0.43
CA GLY A 208 -22.21 4.94 -1.21
C GLY A 208 -23.45 4.07 -1.42
N GLY A 209 -24.53 4.28 -0.66
CA GLY A 209 -25.69 3.40 -0.66
C GLY A 209 -25.42 2.01 -0.08
N TYR A 210 -24.29 1.84 0.62
CA TYR A 210 -23.88 0.55 1.19
C TYR A 210 -24.27 0.46 2.67
N ASP A 211 -25.04 -0.57 3.01
CA ASP A 211 -25.29 -0.94 4.40
C ASP A 211 -24.28 -2.01 4.86
N LEU A 212 -23.46 -1.66 5.86
CA LEU A 212 -22.57 -2.61 6.51
C LEU A 212 -23.20 -3.31 7.72
N SER A 213 -24.48 -3.08 8.04
CA SER A 213 -25.17 -3.74 9.15
C SER A 213 -25.15 -5.28 9.02
N GLY A 214 -25.14 -5.80 7.79
CA GLY A 214 -24.95 -7.23 7.50
C GLY A 214 -23.48 -7.68 7.44
N PHE A 215 -22.54 -6.74 7.42
CA PHE A 215 -21.10 -6.99 7.37
C PHE A 215 -20.46 -6.85 8.76
N HIS A 216 -20.70 -7.84 9.61
CA HIS A 216 -20.07 -7.96 10.93
C HIS A 216 -18.92 -8.96 10.90
N GLY A 217 -18.17 -9.10 12.00
CA GLY A 217 -16.98 -9.97 12.09
C GLY A 217 -17.15 -11.38 11.50
N ALA A 218 -18.34 -11.99 11.57
CA ALA A 218 -18.60 -13.34 11.03
C ALA A 218 -18.74 -13.41 9.49
N SER A 219 -18.84 -12.27 8.81
CA SER A 219 -18.89 -12.14 7.34
C SER A 219 -17.62 -11.51 6.77
N SER A 220 -16.64 -11.24 7.63
CA SER A 220 -15.37 -10.62 7.25
C SER A 220 -14.50 -11.57 6.43
N ALA A 221 -13.70 -11.01 5.53
CA ALA A 221 -12.80 -11.79 4.68
C ALA A 221 -11.53 -10.98 4.35
N ALA A 222 -10.43 -11.70 4.19
CA ALA A 222 -9.09 -11.16 4.05
C ALA A 222 -8.23 -12.10 3.21
N TRP A 223 -6.95 -11.78 3.09
CA TRP A 223 -6.02 -12.55 2.27
C TRP A 223 -4.97 -13.24 3.13
N ASN A 224 -4.61 -14.45 2.71
CA ASN A 224 -3.40 -15.16 3.13
C ASN A 224 -2.41 -15.16 1.94
N TYR A 225 -1.48 -16.10 1.89
CA TYR A 225 -0.48 -16.14 0.83
C TYR A 225 -0.95 -16.77 -0.48
N GLN A 226 -1.88 -17.72 -0.50
CA GLN A 226 -2.11 -18.61 -1.64
C GLN A 226 -3.60 -18.65 -2.05
N LEU A 227 -3.88 -19.11 -3.28
CA LEU A 227 -5.23 -19.17 -3.83
C LEU A 227 -6.12 -20.21 -3.14
N GLU A 228 -5.56 -21.39 -2.89
CA GLU A 228 -6.24 -22.54 -2.28
C GLU A 228 -5.51 -22.94 -1.00
N ASP A 229 -5.57 -22.11 0.03
CA ASP A 229 -4.94 -22.42 1.33
C ASP A 229 -5.87 -22.15 2.51
N ASN A 230 -5.86 -23.07 3.47
CA ASN A 230 -6.46 -22.92 4.80
C ASN A 230 -5.53 -22.15 5.77
N GLY A 231 -4.41 -21.64 5.26
CA GLY A 231 -3.44 -20.83 5.97
C GLY A 231 -4.07 -19.58 6.57
N PRO A 232 -3.48 -19.08 7.68
CA PRO A 232 -4.06 -17.97 8.41
C PRO A 232 -4.00 -16.70 7.56
N ILE A 233 -5.17 -16.07 7.37
CA ILE A 233 -5.25 -14.69 6.89
C ILE A 233 -4.43 -13.75 7.78
N ASP A 234 -3.82 -12.74 7.17
CA ASP A 234 -2.99 -11.74 7.83
C ASP A 234 -3.14 -10.33 7.21
N ASN A 235 -2.76 -9.32 7.99
CA ASN A 235 -2.90 -7.91 7.65
C ASN A 235 -1.86 -7.43 6.62
N SER A 236 -0.73 -8.13 6.46
CA SER A 236 0.28 -7.79 5.45
C SER A 236 -0.17 -8.18 4.06
N ASN A 237 -0.65 -9.41 3.87
CA ASN A 237 -1.24 -9.87 2.61
C ASN A 237 -2.49 -9.04 2.28
N THR A 238 -3.33 -8.76 3.28
CA THR A 238 -4.48 -7.87 3.11
C THR A 238 -4.08 -6.49 2.60
N GLN A 239 -3.02 -5.88 3.16
CA GLN A 239 -2.53 -4.58 2.67
C GLN A 239 -2.16 -4.63 1.18
N PHE A 240 -1.39 -5.63 0.74
CA PHE A 240 -1.01 -5.74 -0.67
C PHE A 240 -2.21 -5.98 -1.57
N ALA A 241 -3.10 -6.90 -1.21
CA ALA A 241 -4.33 -7.16 -1.96
C ALA A 241 -5.15 -5.87 -2.17
N LEU A 242 -5.34 -5.08 -1.12
CA LEU A 242 -6.08 -3.81 -1.19
C LEU A 242 -5.37 -2.79 -2.10
N LEU A 243 -4.04 -2.69 -2.05
CA LEU A 243 -3.26 -1.82 -2.95
C LEU A 243 -3.41 -2.24 -4.42
N GLY A 244 -3.32 -3.54 -4.71
CA GLY A 244 -3.48 -4.07 -6.07
C GLY A 244 -4.88 -3.87 -6.63
N LEU A 245 -5.91 -4.20 -5.85
CA LEU A 245 -7.31 -3.97 -6.21
C LEU A 245 -7.59 -2.48 -6.42
N ARG A 246 -7.01 -1.59 -5.59
CA ARG A 246 -7.24 -0.14 -5.72
C ARG A 246 -6.59 0.42 -6.97
N ALA A 247 -5.37 -0.01 -7.28
CA ALA A 247 -4.69 0.37 -8.51
C ALA A 247 -5.52 -0.04 -9.74
N ALA A 248 -6.03 -1.26 -9.76
CA ALA A 248 -6.89 -1.75 -10.83
C ALA A 248 -8.22 -0.98 -10.91
N GLN A 249 -8.85 -0.65 -9.78
CA GLN A 249 -10.07 0.17 -9.76
C GLN A 249 -9.83 1.57 -10.35
N ASN A 250 -8.68 2.19 -10.07
CA ASN A 250 -8.32 3.48 -10.67
C ASN A 250 -8.18 3.40 -12.20
N ILE A 251 -7.60 2.31 -12.71
CA ILE A 251 -7.54 2.05 -14.15
C ILE A 251 -8.94 1.87 -14.73
N LYS A 252 -9.80 1.08 -14.09
CA LYS A 252 -11.20 0.92 -14.49
C LYS A 252 -11.92 2.26 -14.59
N ASN A 253 -11.81 3.08 -13.55
CA ASN A 253 -12.48 4.39 -13.48
C ASN A 253 -11.96 5.36 -14.55
N SER A 254 -10.65 5.35 -14.83
CA SER A 254 -10.03 6.27 -15.78
C SER A 254 -10.11 5.83 -17.24
N ARG A 255 -10.29 4.53 -17.53
CA ARG A 255 -10.32 3.96 -18.89
C ARG A 255 -11.68 3.45 -19.33
N GLY A 256 -12.64 3.33 -18.42
CA GLY A 256 -14.04 3.01 -18.72
C GLY A 256 -14.21 1.70 -19.48
N ALA A 257 -14.83 1.77 -20.66
CA ALA A 257 -15.13 0.61 -21.50
C ALA A 257 -13.88 -0.16 -21.96
N ALA A 258 -12.73 0.51 -22.14
CA ALA A 258 -11.49 -0.16 -22.54
C ALA A 258 -10.95 -1.11 -21.46
N ALA A 259 -11.30 -0.87 -20.19
CA ALA A 259 -10.98 -1.72 -19.06
C ALA A 259 -12.21 -2.49 -18.56
N ALA A 260 -13.13 -2.87 -19.47
CA ALA A 260 -14.39 -3.55 -19.14
C ALA A 260 -14.20 -4.72 -18.15
N ASP A 261 -13.20 -5.56 -18.39
CA ASP A 261 -12.94 -6.81 -17.68
C ASP A 261 -12.36 -6.63 -16.27
N ILE A 262 -11.89 -5.43 -15.92
CA ILE A 262 -11.48 -5.09 -14.56
C ILE A 262 -12.75 -4.81 -13.75
N ASN A 263 -13.29 -5.87 -13.13
CA ASN A 263 -14.50 -5.78 -12.31
C ASN A 263 -14.22 -6.22 -10.87
N ILE A 264 -14.42 -5.30 -9.92
CA ILE A 264 -14.21 -5.54 -8.48
C ILE A 264 -15.56 -5.35 -7.78
N PRO A 265 -16.25 -6.43 -7.37
CA PRO A 265 -17.53 -6.32 -6.69
C PRO A 265 -17.41 -5.53 -5.37
N PRO A 266 -18.38 -4.66 -5.03
CA PRO A 266 -18.37 -3.92 -3.77
C PRO A 266 -18.19 -4.80 -2.52
N ALA A 267 -18.73 -6.02 -2.55
CA ALA A 267 -18.62 -6.99 -1.47
C ALA A 267 -17.17 -7.30 -1.08
N VAL A 268 -16.21 -7.22 -2.01
CA VAL A 268 -14.78 -7.44 -1.73
C VAL A 268 -14.27 -6.42 -0.71
N TRP A 269 -14.58 -5.14 -0.95
CA TRP A 269 -14.21 -4.03 -0.06
C TRP A 269 -14.97 -4.08 1.27
N GLN A 270 -16.27 -4.41 1.24
CA GLN A 270 -17.10 -4.49 2.44
C GLN A 270 -16.59 -5.57 3.41
N LYS A 271 -16.25 -6.76 2.90
CA LYS A 271 -15.70 -7.86 3.69
C LYS A 271 -14.32 -7.54 4.27
N ALA A 272 -13.46 -6.89 3.48
CA ALA A 272 -12.13 -6.47 3.93
C ALA A 272 -12.20 -5.36 4.99
N LEU A 273 -13.12 -4.40 4.82
CA LEU A 273 -13.36 -3.36 5.82
C LEU A 273 -13.88 -3.96 7.14
N ALA A 274 -14.86 -4.86 7.06
CA ALA A 274 -15.36 -5.57 8.23
C ALA A 274 -14.26 -6.36 8.93
N TYR A 275 -13.35 -6.99 8.16
CA TYR A 275 -12.18 -7.67 8.69
C TYR A 275 -11.28 -6.71 9.46
N LEU A 276 -10.79 -5.64 8.83
CA LEU A 276 -9.89 -4.67 9.45
C LEU A 276 -10.48 -4.07 10.73
N VAL A 277 -11.76 -3.70 10.72
CA VAL A 277 -12.41 -3.15 11.92
C VAL A 277 -12.50 -4.19 13.03
N SER A 278 -12.86 -5.44 12.70
CA SER A 278 -12.99 -6.52 13.69
C SER A 278 -11.66 -6.99 14.29
N THR A 279 -10.55 -6.79 13.56
CA THR A 279 -9.21 -7.20 13.98
C THR A 279 -8.39 -6.10 14.64
N GLN A 280 -8.94 -4.90 14.78
CA GLN A 280 -8.29 -3.84 15.53
C GLN A 280 -8.25 -4.20 17.03
N THR A 281 -7.05 -4.45 17.55
CA THR A 281 -6.80 -4.79 18.95
C THR A 281 -5.89 -3.73 19.57
N GLY A 282 -6.15 -3.32 20.81
CA GLY A 282 -5.28 -2.34 21.50
C GLY A 282 -5.06 -1.03 20.72
N ARG A 283 -6.09 -0.54 19.99
CA ARG A 283 -6.07 0.64 19.08
C ARG A 283 -5.33 0.46 17.75
N GLY A 284 -4.65 -0.66 17.53
CA GLY A 284 -3.88 -0.92 16.30
C GLY A 284 -4.06 -2.32 15.76
N TRP A 285 -3.08 -2.79 15.00
CA TRP A 285 -3.11 -4.10 14.37
C TRP A 285 -1.78 -4.84 14.56
N GLY A 286 -1.87 -6.15 14.78
CA GLY A 286 -0.77 -7.09 14.58
C GLY A 286 -0.78 -7.65 13.15
N TYR A 287 0.02 -8.67 12.85
CA TYR A 287 -0.12 -9.39 11.57
C TYR A 287 -1.44 -10.17 11.54
N ARG A 288 -1.88 -10.69 12.67
CA ARG A 288 -3.06 -11.53 12.87
C ARG A 288 -3.79 -11.09 14.14
N ASP A 289 -4.05 -12.01 15.06
CA ASP A 289 -4.70 -11.80 16.37
C ASP A 289 -3.70 -11.57 17.51
N GLU A 290 -2.47 -11.15 17.21
CA GLU A 290 -1.54 -10.82 18.27
C GLU A 290 -2.14 -9.70 19.17
N PRO A 291 -2.04 -9.84 20.51
CA PRO A 291 -2.67 -8.89 21.44
C PRO A 291 -1.96 -7.53 21.44
N MET A 292 -0.72 -7.48 20.97
CA MET A 292 0.10 -6.29 20.90
C MET A 292 0.16 -5.79 19.46
N PRO A 293 -0.30 -4.55 19.20
CA PRO A 293 -0.13 -3.93 17.89
C PRO A 293 1.33 -3.79 17.49
N LEU A 294 1.58 -3.88 16.18
CA LEU A 294 2.85 -3.55 15.56
C LEU A 294 2.69 -2.26 14.78
N GLU A 295 3.72 -1.41 14.78
CA GLU A 295 3.69 -0.13 14.06
C GLU A 295 3.33 -0.31 12.58
N VAL A 296 4.08 -1.16 11.87
CA VAL A 296 3.89 -1.39 10.44
C VAL A 296 2.49 -1.89 10.10
N MET A 297 1.93 -2.77 10.91
CA MET A 297 0.59 -3.31 10.70
C MET A 297 -0.48 -2.29 11.11
N THR A 298 -0.20 -1.44 12.10
CA THR A 298 -1.12 -0.37 12.53
C THR A 298 -1.30 0.65 11.42
N VAL A 299 -0.18 1.10 10.84
CA VAL A 299 -0.16 1.99 9.67
C VAL A 299 -0.85 1.30 8.48
N ALA A 300 -0.50 0.04 8.17
CA ALA A 300 -1.13 -0.72 7.09
C ALA A 300 -2.65 -0.87 7.26
N GLY A 301 -3.12 -1.11 8.49
CA GLY A 301 -4.53 -1.23 8.82
C GLY A 301 -5.30 0.07 8.59
N MET A 302 -4.74 1.21 9.02
CA MET A 302 -5.28 2.53 8.69
C MET A 302 -5.39 2.74 7.17
N GLY A 303 -4.31 2.49 6.44
CA GLY A 303 -4.29 2.59 4.97
C GLY A 303 -5.35 1.71 4.32
N GLY A 304 -5.52 0.47 4.81
CA GLY A 304 -6.55 -0.46 4.36
C GLY A 304 -7.97 0.06 4.56
N ILE A 305 -8.28 0.66 5.72
CA ILE A 305 -9.59 1.28 5.98
C ILE A 305 -9.84 2.43 4.99
N ILE A 306 -8.84 3.29 4.77
CA ILE A 306 -8.95 4.42 3.82
C ILE A 306 -9.21 3.91 2.40
N ILE A 307 -8.49 2.88 1.96
CA ILE A 307 -8.71 2.25 0.65
C ILE A 307 -10.13 1.70 0.56
N CYS A 308 -10.56 0.87 1.51
CA CYS A 308 -11.88 0.24 1.44
C CYS A 308 -13.02 1.27 1.37
N ILE A 309 -12.99 2.31 2.22
CA ILE A 309 -14.04 3.32 2.24
C ILE A 309 -14.00 4.16 0.96
N SER A 310 -12.82 4.60 0.51
CA SER A 310 -12.69 5.38 -0.73
C SER A 310 -12.98 4.57 -2.01
N SER A 311 -12.95 3.24 -1.94
CA SER A 311 -13.36 2.34 -3.03
C SER A 311 -14.86 2.06 -3.05
N LEU A 312 -15.54 2.24 -1.92
CA LEU A 312 -17.00 2.08 -1.78
C LEU A 312 -17.75 3.39 -1.96
N VAL A 313 -17.13 4.54 -1.70
CA VAL A 313 -17.82 5.84 -1.74
C VAL A 313 -17.28 6.66 -2.89
N GLU A 314 -18.15 6.98 -3.84
CA GLU A 314 -17.81 7.92 -4.91
C GLU A 314 -17.51 9.30 -4.30
N ASN A 315 -16.43 9.94 -4.77
CA ASN A 315 -15.96 11.23 -4.24
C ASN A 315 -15.78 11.23 -2.70
N ALA A 316 -15.30 10.11 -2.14
CA ALA A 316 -14.99 10.02 -0.72
C ALA A 316 -14.04 11.14 -0.29
N ASP A 317 -14.37 11.79 0.83
CA ASP A 317 -13.49 12.78 1.45
C ASP A 317 -12.58 12.06 2.44
N ASN A 318 -11.30 11.88 2.06
CA ASN A 318 -10.32 11.22 2.90
C ASN A 318 -10.16 11.92 4.26
N ALA A 319 -10.37 13.23 4.35
CA ALA A 319 -10.30 13.96 5.62
C ALA A 319 -11.45 13.56 6.57
N GLN A 320 -12.60 13.09 6.05
CA GLN A 320 -13.65 12.51 6.90
C GLN A 320 -13.34 11.07 7.27
N ILE A 321 -12.75 10.29 6.37
CA ILE A 321 -12.34 8.91 6.67
C ILE A 321 -11.31 8.91 7.81
N MET A 322 -10.39 9.86 7.81
CA MET A 322 -9.40 10.06 8.88
C MET A 322 -10.02 10.34 10.25
N LYS A 323 -11.29 10.74 10.33
CA LYS A 323 -12.03 11.01 11.57
C LYS A 323 -12.85 9.81 12.06
N THR A 324 -12.78 8.68 11.37
CA THR A 324 -13.39 7.43 11.85
C THR A 324 -12.65 6.96 13.10
N SER A 325 -13.37 6.42 14.09
CA SER A 325 -12.79 6.07 15.39
C SER A 325 -11.61 5.12 15.27
N GLU A 326 -11.69 4.15 14.37
CA GLU A 326 -10.66 3.15 14.14
C GLU A 326 -9.37 3.82 13.63
N VAL A 327 -9.49 4.78 12.70
CA VAL A 327 -8.33 5.51 12.17
C VAL A 327 -7.78 6.50 13.20
N VAL A 328 -8.64 7.18 13.98
CA VAL A 328 -8.22 8.12 15.04
C VAL A 328 -7.48 7.37 16.17
N GLU A 329 -8.02 6.25 16.63
CA GLU A 329 -7.39 5.41 17.65
C GLU A 329 -6.00 4.93 17.21
N ALA A 330 -5.90 4.47 15.96
CA ALA A 330 -4.65 3.98 15.37
C ALA A 330 -3.64 5.08 15.10
N MET A 331 -4.08 6.26 14.63
CA MET A 331 -3.20 7.42 14.44
C MET A 331 -2.61 7.87 15.77
N SER A 332 -3.43 7.90 16.82
CA SER A 332 -2.98 8.29 18.16
C SER A 332 -2.01 7.25 18.75
N LEU A 333 -2.25 5.95 18.54
CA LEU A 333 -1.28 4.92 18.92
C LEU A 333 0.02 5.04 18.11
N TRP A 334 -0.06 5.33 16.81
CA TRP A 334 1.12 5.49 15.98
C TRP A 334 1.96 6.69 16.40
N GLU A 335 1.34 7.81 16.76
CA GLU A 335 2.03 8.96 17.34
C GLU A 335 2.80 8.61 18.62
N GLU A 336 2.22 7.77 19.49
CA GLU A 336 2.90 7.27 20.69
C GLU A 336 4.10 6.35 20.36
N MET A 337 4.02 5.55 19.29
CA MET A 337 5.08 4.64 18.84
C MET A 337 6.19 5.35 18.03
N TYR A 338 5.91 6.54 17.50
CA TYR A 338 6.77 7.23 16.54
C TYR A 338 8.16 7.60 17.09
N PRO A 339 8.33 8.02 18.36
CA PRO A 339 9.66 8.26 18.91
C PRO A 339 10.54 6.99 18.90
N GLN A 340 9.96 5.81 19.18
CA GLN A 340 10.71 4.54 19.10
C GLN A 340 11.05 4.20 17.66
N HIS A 341 10.15 4.48 16.70
CA HIS A 341 10.42 4.37 15.27
C HIS A 341 11.71 5.10 14.88
N LEU A 342 11.84 6.38 15.23
CA LEU A 342 13.01 7.20 14.87
C LEU A 342 14.33 6.64 15.43
N SER A 343 14.27 5.98 16.59
CA SER A 343 15.43 5.33 17.20
C SER A 343 15.74 3.95 16.59
N ASN A 344 14.82 3.37 15.83
CA ASN A 344 14.91 2.01 15.33
C ASN A 344 15.83 1.90 14.10
N ARG A 345 17.04 1.42 14.35
CA ARG A 345 18.04 1.13 13.29
C ARG A 345 17.67 -0.06 12.39
N LEU A 346 16.63 -0.82 12.73
CA LEU A 346 16.15 -1.98 11.97
C LEU A 346 15.06 -1.63 10.95
N LEU A 347 14.67 -0.36 10.87
CA LEU A 347 13.65 0.08 9.92
C LEU A 347 13.98 -0.34 8.50
N ASP A 348 13.05 -1.06 7.91
CA ASP A 348 13.18 -1.70 6.62
C ASP A 348 12.26 -0.98 5.62
N GLY A 349 12.54 -1.15 4.33
CA GLY A 349 11.80 -0.50 3.25
C GLY A 349 10.32 -0.85 3.27
N TYR A 350 9.92 -1.99 3.84
CA TYR A 350 8.51 -2.36 3.96
C TYR A 350 7.77 -1.45 4.93
N VAL A 351 8.33 -1.17 6.11
CA VAL A 351 7.73 -0.21 7.05
C VAL A 351 7.60 1.17 6.43
N LEU A 352 8.68 1.67 5.80
CA LEU A 352 8.67 2.99 5.16
C LEU A 352 7.65 3.06 4.02
N TYR A 353 7.53 1.99 3.22
CA TYR A 353 6.51 1.91 2.18
C TYR A 353 5.10 1.94 2.75
N SER A 354 4.80 1.19 3.83
CA SER A 354 3.49 1.24 4.50
C SER A 354 3.17 2.64 5.04
N ILE A 355 4.15 3.32 5.63
CA ILE A 355 4.03 4.72 6.09
C ILE A 355 3.70 5.63 4.91
N GLU A 356 4.50 5.59 3.85
CA GLU A 356 4.29 6.44 2.69
C GLU A 356 2.92 6.21 2.04
N ARG A 357 2.52 4.95 1.83
CA ARG A 357 1.19 4.62 1.29
C ARG A 357 0.07 5.21 2.15
N THR A 358 0.14 5.00 3.46
CA THR A 358 -0.91 5.43 4.39
C THR A 358 -0.96 6.93 4.52
N CYS A 359 0.19 7.60 4.63
CA CYS A 359 0.25 9.05 4.71
C CYS A 359 -0.24 9.72 3.44
N MET A 360 0.12 9.21 2.26
CA MET A 360 -0.36 9.74 0.98
C MET A 360 -1.87 9.54 0.82
N LEU A 361 -2.41 8.38 1.22
CA LEU A 361 -3.85 8.12 1.19
C LEU A 361 -4.63 8.99 2.19
N GLY A 362 -4.12 9.13 3.41
CA GLY A 362 -4.76 9.89 4.48
C GLY A 362 -4.53 11.40 4.43
N GLY A 363 -3.68 11.89 3.52
CA GLY A 363 -3.25 13.30 3.52
C GLY A 363 -2.49 13.69 4.79
N ILE A 364 -1.79 12.74 5.41
CA ILE A 364 -1.07 12.94 6.67
C ILE A 364 0.26 13.62 6.34
N THR A 365 0.49 14.83 6.86
CA THR A 365 1.74 15.57 6.62
C THR A 365 2.72 15.46 7.79
N ALA A 366 2.26 15.05 8.97
CA ALA A 366 3.07 14.94 10.17
C ALA A 366 2.49 13.91 11.14
N VAL A 367 3.34 13.36 12.00
CA VAL A 367 2.99 12.50 13.13
C VAL A 367 3.44 13.20 14.41
N GLY A 368 2.51 13.71 15.21
CA GLY A 368 2.83 14.66 16.28
C GLY A 368 3.65 15.85 15.74
N SER A 369 4.84 16.07 16.30
CA SER A 369 5.77 17.12 15.85
C SER A 369 6.70 16.73 14.69
N HIS A 370 6.57 15.51 14.15
CA HIS A 370 7.51 14.94 13.20
C HIS A 370 7.01 15.03 11.75
N ASP A 371 7.87 15.54 10.85
CA ASP A 371 7.68 15.42 9.41
C ASP A 371 8.12 14.01 9.00
N TRP A 372 7.16 13.10 8.88
CA TRP A 372 7.43 11.69 8.66
C TRP A 372 8.25 11.41 7.41
N TYR A 373 8.10 12.26 6.39
CA TYR A 373 8.84 12.10 5.15
C TYR A 373 10.27 12.56 5.31
N GLN A 374 10.50 13.74 5.90
CA GLN A 374 11.86 14.22 6.15
C GLN A 374 12.62 13.27 7.07
N ASP A 375 11.94 12.70 8.05
CA ASP A 375 12.54 11.70 8.93
C ASP A 375 12.89 10.42 8.14
N GLY A 376 11.97 9.88 7.34
CA GLY A 376 12.25 8.72 6.48
C GLY A 376 13.35 8.96 5.43
N VAL A 377 13.40 10.15 4.81
CA VAL A 377 14.47 10.54 3.86
C VAL A 377 15.83 10.50 4.55
N LYS A 378 15.96 11.16 5.71
CA LYS A 378 17.23 11.15 6.48
C LYS A 378 17.65 9.73 6.81
N MET A 379 16.70 8.88 7.19
CA MET A 379 16.97 7.48 7.51
C MET A 379 17.48 6.69 6.30
N LEU A 380 16.87 6.86 5.13
CA LEU A 380 17.28 6.19 3.90
C LEU A 380 18.64 6.67 3.42
N LEU A 381 18.86 7.99 3.34
CA LEU A 381 20.12 8.56 2.87
C LEU A 381 21.31 8.11 3.74
N ASN A 382 21.12 7.98 5.05
CA ASN A 382 22.15 7.48 5.96
C ASN A 382 22.45 5.97 5.83
N ARG A 383 21.66 5.22 5.06
CA ARG A 383 21.75 3.75 4.92
C ARG A 383 21.99 3.30 3.48
N GLN A 384 22.08 4.22 2.53
CA GLN A 384 22.42 3.87 1.16
C GLN A 384 23.87 3.39 1.10
N ASN A 385 24.09 2.26 0.43
CA ASN A 385 25.43 1.71 0.24
C ASN A 385 26.14 2.42 -0.92
N SER A 386 27.47 2.27 -0.99
CA SER A 386 28.29 2.89 -2.05
C SER A 386 27.84 2.54 -3.47
N ASP A 387 27.29 1.34 -3.65
CA ASP A 387 26.81 0.84 -4.93
C ASP A 387 25.32 1.20 -5.19
N GLY A 388 24.76 2.12 -4.42
CA GLY A 388 23.44 2.71 -4.63
C GLY A 388 22.27 1.94 -4.04
N TYR A 389 22.47 0.70 -3.58
CA TYR A 389 21.40 -0.11 -2.98
C TYR A 389 21.15 0.23 -1.51
N PHE A 390 19.96 -0.11 -1.04
CA PHE A 390 19.55 0.02 0.35
C PHE A 390 19.52 -1.35 1.01
N THR A 391 19.89 -1.41 2.29
CA THR A 391 19.78 -2.60 3.12
C THR A 391 18.76 -2.38 4.22
N GLY A 392 18.00 -3.44 4.53
CA GLY A 392 17.13 -3.51 5.69
C GLY A 392 17.59 -4.61 6.65
N LYS A 393 17.13 -4.56 7.89
CA LYS A 393 17.30 -5.65 8.88
C LYS A 393 15.95 -6.20 9.36
N GLY A 394 14.86 -5.85 8.65
CA GLY A 394 13.50 -6.30 8.92
C GLY A 394 13.12 -7.57 8.15
N PRO A 395 11.84 -7.94 8.09
CA PRO A 395 11.35 -9.17 7.44
C PRO A 395 11.73 -9.27 5.96
N CYS A 396 11.96 -8.14 5.28
CA CYS A 396 12.56 -8.14 3.96
C CYS A 396 14.09 -7.95 4.11
N ILE A 397 14.88 -8.91 3.66
CA ILE A 397 16.36 -8.82 3.71
C ILE A 397 17.00 -8.59 2.35
N ASP A 398 16.22 -8.77 1.28
CA ASP A 398 16.72 -8.76 -0.08
C ASP A 398 16.97 -7.35 -0.59
N SER A 399 18.19 -7.11 -1.05
CA SER A 399 18.66 -5.78 -1.44
C SER A 399 17.84 -5.18 -2.58
N GLU A 400 17.32 -5.99 -3.49
CA GLU A 400 16.51 -5.61 -4.64
C GLU A 400 15.14 -5.09 -4.18
N VAL A 401 14.47 -5.84 -3.29
CA VAL A 401 13.17 -5.45 -2.72
C VAL A 401 13.33 -4.22 -1.85
N GLN A 402 14.37 -4.20 -1.00
CA GLN A 402 14.68 -3.06 -0.14
C GLN A 402 14.95 -1.78 -0.93
N THR A 403 15.74 -1.90 -1.99
CA THR A 403 16.04 -0.76 -2.87
C THR A 403 14.78 -0.28 -3.58
N ALA A 404 13.95 -1.18 -4.11
CA ALA A 404 12.71 -0.79 -4.78
C ALA A 404 11.74 -0.05 -3.83
N LEU A 405 11.57 -0.51 -2.59
CA LEU A 405 10.72 0.16 -1.60
C LEU A 405 11.29 1.52 -1.16
N ALA A 406 12.61 1.61 -0.97
CA ALA A 406 13.28 2.87 -0.66
C ALA A 406 13.11 3.90 -1.79
N LEU A 407 13.25 3.47 -3.04
CA LEU A 407 13.02 4.32 -4.22
C LEU A 407 11.59 4.86 -4.27
N LEU A 408 10.60 4.01 -4.02
CA LEU A 408 9.19 4.41 -3.97
C LEU A 408 8.92 5.44 -2.88
N PHE A 409 9.55 5.29 -1.70
CA PHE A 409 9.47 6.26 -0.63
C PHE A 409 10.06 7.61 -1.03
N LEU A 410 11.31 7.62 -1.52
CA LEU A 410 12.03 8.84 -1.86
C LEU A 410 11.32 9.68 -2.93
N ARG A 411 10.67 9.03 -3.90
CA ARG A 411 10.10 9.69 -5.08
C ARG A 411 8.75 10.39 -4.86
N LYS A 412 7.93 9.95 -3.92
CA LYS A 412 6.47 10.22 -3.89
C LYS A 412 6.02 11.62 -3.48
N ILE A 413 6.92 12.53 -3.08
CA ILE A 413 6.54 13.92 -2.75
C ILE A 413 6.49 14.87 -3.94
N TYR A 414 6.74 14.39 -5.15
CA TYR A 414 6.55 15.18 -6.37
C TYR A 414 5.09 15.24 -6.88
N VAL A 415 4.08 14.78 -6.12
CA VAL A 415 2.68 14.91 -6.53
C VAL A 415 2.06 16.16 -5.89
N PRO A 416 1.97 17.31 -6.59
CA PRO A 416 1.12 18.40 -6.13
C PRO A 416 -0.31 17.89 -6.00
N VAL A 417 -0.92 18.09 -4.83
CA VAL A 417 -2.34 17.82 -4.60
C VAL A 417 -3.13 18.56 -5.68
N ARG A 418 -3.90 17.83 -6.49
CA ARG A 418 -4.86 18.39 -7.44
C ARG A 418 -6.23 18.48 -6.80
#